data_AF-A0A7C1M574-F1
#
_entry.id   AF-A0A7C1M574-F1
#
_cell.length_a   1.000
_cell.length_b   1.000
_cell.length_c   1.000
_cell.angle_alpha   90.00
_cell.angle_beta   90.00
_cell.angle_gamma   90.00
#
_symmetry.space_group_name_H-M   'P 1'
#
loop_
_entity.id
_entity.type
_entity.pdbx_description
1 polymer ?
#
loop_
_entity_poly.entity_id
_entity_poly.type
_entity_poly.pdbx_seq_one_letter_code
_entity_poly.pdbx_strand_id
1 'polypeptide(L)'
;MKLIINRILFSIGLVLLSTSCETDLLDKQPLDELASENFWITENDAKLALAGVYNNADAWGGHSNFIAMFDACTDNCIRTQIHSYPFNLGTLTPSDGVILYYWNSSYSHITACNNFLENIDRIEELDASKKAEMVAEVRFLR
;
A
#
# COMPACT_ATOMS: atom_id res chain seq x y z
N MET A 1 18.35 -40.20 -52.22
CA MET A 1 17.67 -38.89 -52.37
C MET A 1 16.55 -38.67 -51.34
N LYS A 2 15.52 -39.54 -51.27
CA LYS A 2 14.39 -39.38 -50.31
C LYS A 2 14.81 -39.29 -48.83
N LEU A 3 15.83 -40.06 -48.42
CA LEU A 3 16.37 -40.04 -47.04
C LEU A 3 17.08 -38.73 -46.68
N ILE A 4 17.69 -38.03 -47.65
CA ILE A 4 18.37 -36.74 -47.43
C ILE A 4 17.32 -35.63 -47.33
N ILE A 5 16.28 -35.67 -48.17
CA ILE A 5 15.15 -34.74 -48.14
C ILE A 5 14.37 -34.87 -46.81
N ASN A 6 14.12 -36.08 -46.30
CA ASN A 6 13.47 -36.28 -45.00
C ASN A 6 14.30 -35.74 -43.82
N ARG A 7 15.64 -35.85 -43.88
CA ARG A 7 16.53 -35.29 -42.85
C ARG A 7 16.55 -33.76 -42.86
N ILE A 8 16.51 -33.15 -44.04
CA ILE A 8 16.41 -31.69 -44.21
C ILE A 8 15.06 -31.19 -43.70
N LEU A 9 13.96 -31.86 -44.05
CA LEU A 9 12.61 -31.52 -43.56
C LEU A 9 12.51 -31.65 -42.02
N PHE A 10 13.12 -32.68 -41.43
CA PHE A 10 13.17 -32.86 -39.98
C PHE A 10 13.99 -31.75 -39.30
N SER A 11 15.11 -31.36 -39.89
CA SER A 11 15.97 -30.29 -39.37
C SER A 11 15.28 -28.92 -39.44
N ILE A 12 14.55 -28.64 -40.53
CA ILE A 12 13.75 -27.41 -40.68
C ILE A 12 12.61 -27.38 -39.66
N GLY A 13 11.94 -28.52 -39.43
CA GLY A 13 10.92 -28.64 -38.38
C GLY A 13 11.45 -28.35 -36.98
N LEU A 14 12.68 -28.78 -36.68
CA LEU A 14 13.30 -28.56 -35.37
C LEU A 14 13.66 -27.08 -35.13
N VAL A 15 14.08 -26.36 -36.16
CA VAL A 15 14.40 -24.92 -36.09
C VAL A 15 13.12 -24.07 -35.92
N LEU A 16 12.01 -24.47 -36.53
CA LEU A 16 10.71 -23.80 -36.36
C LEU A 16 10.12 -24.00 -34.95
N LEU A 17 10.48 -25.07 -34.26
CA LEU A 17 10.06 -25.30 -32.87
C LEU A 17 10.84 -24.45 -31.86
N SER A 18 12.06 -24.00 -32.22
CA SER A 18 12.88 -23.17 -31.33
C SER A 18 12.49 -21.69 -31.27
N THR A 19 11.60 -21.20 -32.15
CA THR A 19 11.14 -19.80 -32.16
C THR A 19 9.86 -19.56 -31.35
N SER A 20 9.28 -20.59 -30.76
CA SER A 20 8.00 -20.50 -30.02
C SER A 20 8.16 -20.19 -28.53
N CYS A 21 9.39 -20.07 -28.02
CA CYS A 21 9.62 -19.73 -26.62
C CYS A 21 9.58 -18.20 -26.49
N GLU A 22 8.42 -17.67 -26.10
CA GLU A 22 8.30 -16.28 -25.66
C GLU A 22 9.08 -16.12 -24.35
N THR A 23 10.19 -15.39 -24.40
CA THR A 23 11.07 -15.16 -23.24
C THR A 23 10.35 -14.41 -22.12
N ASP A 24 9.37 -13.58 -22.49
CA ASP A 24 8.74 -12.61 -21.58
C ASP A 24 7.37 -13.11 -21.08
N LEU A 25 7.01 -14.37 -21.36
CA LEU A 25 5.73 -14.97 -20.95
C LEU A 25 5.55 -14.97 -19.42
N LEU A 26 6.66 -15.06 -18.69
CA LEU A 26 6.70 -15.08 -17.22
C LEU A 26 6.89 -13.68 -16.61
N ASP A 27 7.35 -12.70 -17.39
CA ASP A 27 7.58 -11.32 -16.95
C ASP A 27 6.30 -10.49 -17.10
N LYS A 28 5.25 -10.90 -16.40
CA LYS A 28 3.98 -10.18 -16.38
C LYS A 28 3.93 -9.20 -15.23
N GLN A 29 3.70 -7.94 -15.56
CA GLN A 29 3.29 -6.95 -14.57
C GLN A 29 1.86 -7.29 -14.11
N PRO A 30 1.53 -7.09 -12.82
CA PRO A 30 0.17 -7.23 -12.35
C PRO A 30 -0.76 -6.28 -13.13
N LEU A 31 -1.92 -6.79 -13.55
CA LEU A 31 -2.87 -6.03 -14.36
C LEU A 31 -3.82 -5.18 -13.50
N ASP A 32 -3.93 -5.55 -12.23
CA ASP A 32 -4.85 -5.00 -11.22
C ASP A 32 -4.13 -4.27 -10.08
N GLU A 33 -2.80 -4.32 -10.05
CA GLU A 33 -1.99 -3.63 -9.03
C GLU A 33 -0.95 -2.73 -9.68
N LEU A 34 -0.69 -1.59 -9.04
CA LEU A 34 0.38 -0.70 -9.45
C LEU A 34 1.72 -1.33 -9.03
N ALA A 35 2.51 -1.77 -10.00
CA ALA A 35 3.85 -2.24 -9.73
C ALA A 35 4.70 -1.10 -9.12
N SER A 36 5.26 -1.34 -7.93
CA SER A 36 6.04 -0.33 -7.18
C SER A 36 7.21 0.26 -7.96
N GLU A 37 7.75 -0.48 -8.92
CA GLU A 37 8.85 -0.06 -9.79
C GLU A 37 8.43 1.10 -10.72
N ASN A 38 7.17 1.13 -11.15
CA ASN A 38 6.65 2.07 -12.16
C ASN A 38 5.69 3.14 -11.60
N PHE A 39 5.52 3.24 -10.28
CA PHE A 39 4.51 4.14 -9.72
C PHE A 39 5.00 5.59 -9.59
N TRP A 40 6.24 5.88 -9.19
CA TRP A 40 6.66 7.25 -8.89
C TRP A 40 7.26 7.98 -10.11
N ILE A 41 6.47 8.13 -11.17
CA ILE A 41 6.95 8.69 -12.46
C ILE A 41 6.30 10.03 -12.80
N THR A 42 5.00 10.20 -12.53
CA THR A 42 4.22 11.36 -13.00
C THR A 42 3.60 12.16 -11.86
N GLU A 43 3.23 13.43 -12.12
CA GLU A 43 2.43 14.24 -11.17
C GLU A 43 1.11 13.54 -10.78
N ASN A 44 0.51 12.76 -11.68
CA ASN A 44 -0.72 12.03 -11.38
C ASN A 44 -0.48 10.94 -10.33
N ASP A 45 0.68 10.29 -10.37
CA ASP A 45 1.03 9.27 -9.38
C ASP A 45 1.25 9.88 -8.00
N ALA A 46 1.90 11.05 -7.93
CA ALA A 46 1.98 11.82 -6.69
C ALA A 46 0.60 12.15 -6.13
N LYS A 47 -0.36 12.56 -6.98
CA LYS A 47 -1.74 12.84 -6.55
C LYS A 47 -2.46 11.59 -6.06
N LEU A 48 -2.29 10.45 -6.73
CA LEU A 48 -2.86 9.17 -6.32
C LEU A 48 -2.28 8.72 -4.97
N ALA A 49 -0.97 8.83 -4.81
CA ALA A 49 -0.28 8.52 -3.56
C ALA A 49 -0.77 9.42 -2.41
N LEU A 50 -0.87 10.73 -2.66
CA LEU A 50 -1.38 11.70 -1.70
C LEU A 50 -2.84 11.40 -1.33
N ALA A 51 -3.68 11.08 -2.30
CA ALA A 51 -5.07 10.66 -2.04
C ALA A 51 -5.12 9.38 -1.21
N GLY A 52 -4.20 8.44 -1.41
CA GLY A 52 -4.04 7.25 -0.58
C GLY A 52 -3.65 7.59 0.87
N VAL A 53 -2.74 8.55 1.07
CA VAL A 53 -2.39 9.05 2.40
C VAL A 53 -3.60 9.69 3.09
N TYR A 54 -4.38 10.50 2.37
CA TYR A 54 -5.62 11.08 2.90
C TYR A 54 -6.74 10.07 3.12
N ASN A 55 -6.80 9.00 2.31
CA ASN A 55 -7.80 7.95 2.41
C ASN A 55 -7.50 7.04 3.60
N ASN A 56 -7.87 7.55 4.76
CA ASN A 56 -7.41 7.07 6.02
C ASN A 56 -8.58 6.67 6.93
N ALA A 57 -9.52 5.93 6.36
CA ALA A 57 -10.75 5.53 7.06
C ALA A 57 -10.47 4.76 8.37
N ASP A 58 -9.27 4.22 8.54
CA ASP A 58 -8.86 3.41 9.68
C ASP A 58 -7.76 4.03 10.57
N ALA A 59 -7.02 5.10 10.21
CA ALA A 59 -5.96 5.58 11.12
C ALA A 59 -6.51 6.05 12.44
N TRP A 60 -5.65 5.92 13.44
CA TRP A 60 -5.98 6.25 14.82
C TRP A 60 -7.25 5.49 15.23
N GLY A 61 -7.48 4.35 14.56
CA GLY A 61 -8.60 3.46 14.64
C GLY A 61 -9.96 4.01 14.18
N GLY A 62 -9.96 5.01 13.30
CA GLY A 62 -11.08 5.45 12.45
C GLY A 62 -12.49 5.27 13.03
N HIS A 63 -13.12 4.13 12.70
CA HIS A 63 -14.49 3.75 13.06
C HIS A 63 -14.76 3.56 14.57
N SER A 64 -13.73 3.40 15.40
CA SER A 64 -13.89 2.96 16.79
C SER A 64 -13.99 4.10 17.80
N ASN A 65 -13.99 5.36 17.35
CA ASN A 65 -14.08 6.55 18.22
C ASN A 65 -13.08 6.49 19.39
N PHE A 66 -11.81 6.24 19.10
CA PHE A 66 -10.77 6.05 20.12
C PHE A 66 -10.64 7.22 21.08
N ILE A 67 -10.86 8.46 20.62
CA ILE A 67 -10.87 9.64 21.51
C ILE A 67 -11.93 9.48 22.60
N ALA A 68 -13.18 9.17 22.23
CA ALA A 68 -14.27 8.95 23.20
C ALA A 68 -14.04 7.68 24.04
N MET A 69 -13.32 6.68 23.50
CA MET A 69 -12.99 5.47 24.23
C MET A 69 -11.91 5.70 25.29
N PHE A 70 -10.89 6.51 25.00
CA PHE A 70 -9.91 6.92 26.00
C PHE A 70 -10.49 7.89 27.03
N ASP A 71 -11.47 8.71 26.65
CA ASP A 71 -12.19 9.57 27.60
C ASP A 71 -13.01 8.74 28.60
N ALA A 72 -13.38 7.50 28.25
CA ALA A 72 -14.03 6.55 29.15
C ALA A 72 -13.09 5.97 30.23
N CYS A 73 -11.77 6.23 30.12
CA CYS A 73 -10.82 5.98 31.22
C CYS A 73 -10.85 7.10 32.27
N THR A 74 -11.66 8.14 32.06
CA THR A 74 -11.86 9.27 32.98
C THR A 74 -13.29 9.24 33.55
N ASP A 75 -13.65 10.22 34.37
CA ASP A 75 -15.02 10.41 34.88
C ASP A 75 -15.95 11.15 33.90
N ASN A 76 -15.46 11.54 32.72
CA ASN A 76 -16.25 12.28 31.72
C ASN A 76 -17.36 11.44 31.07
N CYS A 77 -17.15 10.13 30.88
CA CYS A 77 -18.15 9.27 30.25
C CYS A 77 -18.02 7.79 30.62
N ILE A 78 -19.10 7.04 30.35
CA ILE A 78 -19.12 5.58 30.43
C ILE A 78 -19.58 5.05 29.08
N ARG A 79 -18.80 4.17 28.46
CA ARG A 79 -19.20 3.49 27.21
C ARG A 79 -19.96 2.22 27.51
N THR A 80 -21.06 2.00 26.81
CA THR A 80 -21.95 0.85 27.04
C THR A 80 -21.62 -0.37 26.18
N GLN A 81 -20.72 -0.23 25.20
CA GLN A 81 -20.28 -1.36 24.37
C GLN A 81 -19.42 -2.33 25.19
N ILE A 82 -19.61 -3.65 24.96
CA ILE A 82 -18.92 -4.70 25.73
C ILE A 82 -17.40 -4.57 25.64
N HIS A 83 -16.87 -4.27 24.45
CA HIS A 83 -15.44 -4.11 24.22
C HIS A 83 -14.83 -2.86 24.88
N SER A 84 -15.64 -1.98 25.47
CA SER A 84 -15.17 -0.77 26.17
C SER A 84 -15.21 -0.89 27.70
N TYR A 85 -15.78 -1.97 28.26
CA TYR A 85 -15.77 -2.18 29.71
C TYR A 85 -14.37 -2.14 30.33
N PRO A 86 -13.32 -2.73 29.71
CA PRO A 86 -11.97 -2.64 30.27
C PRO A 86 -11.45 -1.21 30.42
N PHE A 87 -11.86 -0.29 29.53
CA PHE A 87 -11.53 1.13 29.61
C PHE A 87 -12.26 1.79 30.79
N ASN A 88 -13.58 1.60 30.88
CA ASN A 88 -14.39 2.14 31.98
C ASN A 88 -13.91 1.68 33.37
N LEU A 89 -13.47 0.42 33.48
CA LEU A 89 -13.11 -0.21 34.74
C LEU A 89 -11.62 -0.11 35.07
N GLY A 90 -10.79 0.41 34.16
CA GLY A 90 -9.34 0.45 34.33
C GLY A 90 -8.68 -0.94 34.37
N THR A 91 -9.26 -1.93 33.70
CA THR A 91 -8.79 -3.34 33.71
C THR A 91 -8.14 -3.76 32.39
N LEU A 92 -7.62 -2.81 31.61
CA LEU A 92 -6.91 -3.08 30.37
C LEU A 92 -5.69 -3.99 30.61
N THR A 93 -5.46 -4.92 29.69
CA THR A 93 -4.29 -5.80 29.70
C THR A 93 -3.41 -5.50 28.49
N PRO A 94 -2.11 -5.88 28.51
CA PRO A 94 -1.22 -5.69 27.35
C PRO A 94 -1.68 -6.41 26.07
N SER A 95 -2.54 -7.42 26.18
CA SER A 95 -3.08 -8.18 25.06
C SER A 95 -4.46 -7.70 24.59
N ASP A 96 -4.90 -6.51 25.02
CA ASP A 96 -6.19 -5.96 24.62
C ASP A 96 -6.23 -5.68 23.10
N GLY A 97 -7.18 -6.32 22.41
CA GLY A 97 -7.27 -6.25 20.95
C GLY A 97 -7.66 -4.87 20.42
N VAL A 98 -8.36 -4.07 21.22
CA VAL A 98 -8.78 -2.71 20.83
C VAL A 98 -7.59 -1.78 20.84
N ILE A 99 -6.73 -1.87 21.86
CA ILE A 99 -5.45 -1.15 21.91
C ILE A 99 -4.51 -1.61 20.78
N LEU A 100 -4.41 -2.92 20.51
CA LEU A 100 -3.60 -3.45 19.42
C LEU A 100 -4.06 -2.92 18.05
N TYR A 101 -5.36 -2.86 17.81
CA TYR A 101 -5.91 -2.30 16.57
C TYR A 101 -5.59 -0.82 16.42
N TYR A 102 -5.74 -0.01 17.49
CA TYR A 102 -5.35 1.41 17.48
C TYR A 102 -3.88 1.59 17.10
N TRP A 103 -3.00 0.80 17.73
CA TRP A 103 -1.57 0.85 17.47
C TRP A 103 -1.27 0.53 16.00
N ASN A 104 -1.73 -0.63 15.52
CA ASN A 104 -1.43 -1.09 14.16
C ASN A 104 -2.01 -0.15 13.09
N SER A 105 -3.23 0.34 13.27
CA SER A 105 -3.84 1.28 12.32
C SER A 105 -3.11 2.63 12.27
N SER A 106 -2.69 3.15 13.42
CA SER A 106 -1.87 4.38 13.49
C SER A 106 -0.54 4.22 12.78
N TYR A 107 0.18 3.12 13.03
CA TYR A 107 1.46 2.86 12.36
C TYR A 107 1.33 2.52 10.89
N SER A 108 0.22 1.91 10.47
CA SER A 108 -0.09 1.72 9.05
C SER A 108 -0.18 3.07 8.32
N HIS A 109 -0.86 4.05 8.91
CA HIS A 109 -0.95 5.39 8.32
C HIS A 109 0.39 6.15 8.33
N ILE A 110 1.15 6.07 9.43
CA ILE A 110 2.51 6.62 9.48
C ILE A 110 3.39 6.00 8.38
N THR A 111 3.23 4.69 8.12
CA THR A 111 3.97 3.99 7.06
C THR A 111 3.57 4.51 5.67
N ALA A 112 2.28 4.74 5.41
CA ALA A 112 1.83 5.34 4.15
C ALA A 112 2.42 6.76 3.94
N CYS A 113 2.45 7.58 4.99
CA CYS A 113 3.08 8.90 4.96
C CYS A 113 4.59 8.80 4.67
N ASN A 114 5.28 7.88 5.33
CA ASN A 114 6.72 7.67 5.11
C ASN A 114 6.99 7.20 3.68
N ASN A 115 6.20 6.26 3.15
CA ASN A 115 6.33 5.80 1.79
C ASN A 115 6.20 6.95 0.78
N PHE A 116 5.25 7.86 0.98
CA PHE A 116 5.12 9.05 0.14
C PHE A 116 6.37 9.93 0.21
N LEU A 117 6.82 10.27 1.42
CA LEU A 117 7.96 11.16 1.63
C LEU A 117 9.29 10.58 1.13
N GLU A 118 9.44 9.26 1.15
CA GLU A 118 10.63 8.57 0.65
C GLU A 118 10.71 8.53 -0.88
N ASN A 119 9.57 8.62 -1.58
CA ASN A 119 9.51 8.35 -3.01
C ASN A 119 9.10 9.54 -3.89
N ILE A 120 8.47 10.58 -3.34
CA ILE A 120 8.01 11.75 -4.11
C ILE A 120 9.15 12.43 -4.89
N ASP A 121 10.40 12.34 -4.41
CA ASP A 121 11.58 12.90 -5.08
C ASP A 121 12.03 12.11 -6.33
N ARG A 122 11.46 10.93 -6.59
CA ARG A 122 11.73 10.14 -7.81
C ARG A 122 11.04 10.72 -9.05
N ILE A 123 10.02 11.56 -8.87
CA ILE A 123 9.31 12.21 -9.97
C ILE A 123 10.13 13.42 -10.42
N GLU A 124 10.84 13.28 -11.54
CA GLU A 124 11.73 14.32 -12.07
C GLU A 124 10.94 15.54 -12.57
N GLU A 125 9.78 15.33 -13.20
CA GLU A 125 8.96 16.36 -13.83
C GLU A 125 7.81 16.86 -12.92
N LEU A 126 8.07 17.09 -11.62
CA LEU A 126 7.10 17.67 -10.70
C LEU A 126 7.42 19.15 -10.40
N ASP A 127 6.43 20.03 -10.54
CA ASP A 127 6.56 21.43 -10.15
C ASP A 127 7.02 21.57 -8.69
N ALA A 128 8.06 22.37 -8.47
CA ALA A 128 8.71 22.47 -7.17
C ALA A 128 7.77 23.05 -6.08
N SER A 129 6.87 23.97 -6.45
CA SER A 129 5.90 24.53 -5.50
C SER A 129 4.87 23.48 -5.11
N LYS A 130 4.32 22.75 -6.09
CA LYS A 130 3.38 21.64 -5.82
C LYS A 130 4.03 20.56 -4.97
N LYS A 131 5.26 20.16 -5.29
CA LYS A 131 5.98 19.16 -4.48
C LYS A 131 6.13 19.61 -3.03
N ALA A 132 6.53 20.86 -2.81
CA ALA A 132 6.70 21.41 -1.47
C ALA A 132 5.37 21.44 -0.69
N GLU A 133 4.26 21.79 -1.35
CA GLU A 133 2.92 21.75 -0.79
C GLU A 133 2.52 20.34 -0.36
N MET A 134 2.62 19.36 -1.27
CA MET A 134 2.27 17.96 -0.99
C MET A 134 3.12 17.37 0.15
N VAL A 135 4.43 17.68 0.16
CA VAL A 135 5.33 17.26 1.25
C VAL A 135 4.92 17.89 2.58
N ALA A 136 4.49 19.16 2.59
CA ALA A 136 4.01 19.82 3.79
C ALA A 136 2.70 19.20 4.29
N GLU A 137 1.76 18.88 3.40
CA GLU A 137 0.51 18.18 3.72
C GLU A 137 0.79 16.83 4.39
N VAL A 138 1.64 15.99 3.78
CA VAL A 138 1.95 14.66 4.33
C VAL A 138 2.72 14.75 5.65
N ARG A 139 3.58 15.77 5.82
CA ARG A 139 4.25 16.04 7.11
C ARG A 139 3.29 16.54 8.18
N PHE A 140 2.21 17.21 7.81
CA PHE A 140 1.18 17.65 8.75
C PHE A 140 0.34 16.46 9.24
N LEU A 141 0.08 15.48 8.39
CA LEU A 141 -0.72 14.30 8.73
C LEU A 141 0.00 13.30 9.66
N ARG A 142 1.34 13.20 9.56
CA ARG A 142 2.17 12.27 10.35
C ARG A 142 2.67 12.91 11.64
#